data_AF-A0A8I7B1Q0-F1
#
_entry.id   AF-A0A8I7B1Q0-F1
#
_cell.length_a   1.000
_cell.length_b   1.000
_cell.length_c   1.000
_cell.angle_alpha   90.00
_cell.angle_beta   90.00
_cell.angle_gamma   90.00
#
_symmetry.space_group_name_H-M   'P 1'
#
loop_
_entity.id
_entity.type
_entity.pdbx_description
1 polymer ?
#
loop_
_entity_poly.entity_id
_entity_poly.type
_entity_poly.pdbx_seq_one_letter_code
_entity_poly.pdbx_strand_id
1 'polypeptide(L)'
;MRSSFQTLLLVLVLAAAASSPILSAAGVSPPVHHASVLPGAAATAAANDTLQRGIVATNQIAHNVTSTLHIISDLVRDLNTCTVYYMTMAKTVAGALDDLHAGRLVNATDKLSDALGAPGDCDIVLNGVGVIGKVARDPIRQENDENEKLVHLAIDILNPPRS
;
A
#
# COMPACT_ATOMS: atom_id res chain seq x y z
N MET A 1 19.55 0.58 -9.75
CA MET A 1 18.43 1.22 -9.03
C MET A 1 18.50 0.91 -7.52
N ARG A 2 19.61 1.22 -6.85
CA ARG A 2 19.84 0.88 -5.42
C ARG A 2 20.08 2.10 -4.52
N SER A 3 20.30 3.29 -5.11
CA SER A 3 20.58 4.53 -4.37
C SER A 3 19.36 5.33 -3.96
N SER A 4 18.21 5.18 -4.62
CA SER A 4 17.05 6.06 -4.35
C SER A 4 16.25 5.66 -3.10
N PHE A 5 16.33 4.39 -2.67
CA PHE A 5 15.61 3.92 -1.48
C PHE A 5 16.28 4.37 -0.16
N GLN A 6 17.59 4.60 -0.19
CA GLN A 6 18.35 4.96 1.01
C GLN A 6 18.20 6.46 1.35
N THR A 7 18.00 7.30 0.34
CA THR A 7 17.75 8.74 0.51
C THR A 7 16.34 9.01 1.05
N LEU A 8 15.35 8.19 0.72
CA LEU A 8 13.96 8.37 1.18
C LEU A 8 13.80 8.10 2.68
N LEU A 9 14.55 7.13 3.22
CA LEU A 9 14.56 6.80 4.65
C LEU A 9 15.10 7.93 5.52
N LEU A 10 16.04 8.73 5.00
CA LEU A 10 16.64 9.82 5.77
C LEU A 10 15.71 11.04 5.90
N VAL A 11 14.82 11.26 4.93
CA VAL A 11 13.94 12.44 4.91
C VAL A 11 12.77 12.31 5.88
N LEU A 12 12.27 11.09 6.12
CA LEU A 12 11.14 10.84 7.04
C LEU A 12 11.49 11.05 8.53
N VAL A 13 12.77 10.98 8.90
CA VAL A 13 13.20 11.13 10.30
C VAL A 13 13.22 12.62 10.74
N LEU A 14 13.26 13.57 9.81
CA LEU A 14 13.38 15.00 10.14
C LEU A 14 12.05 15.77 10.28
N ALA A 15 10.89 15.15 10.02
CA ALA A 15 9.62 15.89 9.93
C ALA A 15 8.70 15.82 11.16
N ALA A 16 9.12 15.25 12.29
CA ALA A 16 8.25 15.02 13.47
C ALA A 16 8.48 16.00 14.64
N ALA A 17 8.82 17.26 14.37
CA ALA A 17 9.01 18.27 15.42
C ALA A 17 8.22 19.56 15.13
N ALA A 18 6.89 19.50 15.20
CA ALA A 18 5.98 20.62 15.42
C ALA A 18 4.61 20.00 15.75
N SER A 19 3.83 20.35 16.75
CA SER A 19 3.75 21.49 17.68
C SER A 19 2.61 21.19 18.67
N SER A 20 2.61 21.74 19.90
CA SER A 20 1.43 22.11 20.76
C SER A 20 1.81 22.22 22.26
N PRO A 21 1.06 22.96 23.13
CA PRO A 21 1.48 24.24 23.68
C PRO A 21 1.91 24.18 25.17
N ILE A 22 2.62 25.23 25.59
CA ILE A 22 3.03 25.49 26.97
C ILE A 22 1.79 25.96 27.76
N LEU A 23 1.39 25.20 28.78
CA LEU A 23 0.38 25.65 29.75
C LEU A 23 1.09 26.28 30.96
N SER A 24 0.98 27.61 31.07
CA SER A 24 1.40 28.37 32.26
C SER A 24 0.44 28.14 33.42
N ALA A 25 0.97 27.84 34.61
CA ALA A 25 0.25 28.01 35.87
C ALA A 25 1.20 28.67 36.89
N ALA A 26 1.08 29.99 37.02
CA ALA A 26 1.58 30.73 38.17
C ALA A 26 0.45 30.80 39.21
N GLY A 27 0.73 30.45 40.47
CA GLY A 27 -0.20 30.76 41.56
C GLY A 27 -0.02 29.97 42.85
N VAL A 28 0.72 30.59 43.79
CA VAL A 28 0.52 30.57 45.26
C VAL A 28 1.05 29.36 46.06
N SER A 29 2.14 29.58 46.81
CA SER A 29 2.52 28.85 48.05
C SER A 29 2.16 29.72 49.27
N PRO A 30 1.87 29.15 50.48
CA PRO A 30 2.92 28.89 51.50
C PRO A 30 2.59 27.73 52.51
N PRO A 31 3.33 27.48 53.61
CA PRO A 31 4.75 27.08 53.68
C PRO A 31 5.04 25.85 54.61
N VAL A 32 6.23 25.25 54.38
CA VAL A 32 7.09 24.38 55.22
C VAL A 32 6.60 23.01 55.72
N HIS A 33 7.13 21.95 55.09
CA HIS A 33 7.91 20.93 55.81
C HIS A 33 9.14 20.55 54.97
N HIS A 34 10.29 20.52 55.62
CA HIS A 34 11.58 20.14 55.04
C HIS A 34 11.53 18.71 54.49
N ALA A 35 11.41 18.58 53.18
CA ALA A 35 12.00 17.47 52.46
C ALA A 35 12.96 18.11 51.46
N SER A 36 14.24 18.14 51.80
CA SER A 36 15.30 18.33 50.82
C SER A 36 15.26 17.14 49.86
N VAL A 37 14.31 17.15 48.92
CA VAL A 37 14.34 16.26 47.77
C VAL A 37 15.57 16.68 47.00
N LEU A 38 16.64 15.91 47.14
CA LEU A 38 17.90 16.10 46.43
C LEU A 38 17.58 16.43 44.97
N PRO A 39 17.95 17.62 44.45
CA PRO A 39 17.68 18.00 43.06
C PRO A 39 18.20 16.95 42.06
N GLY A 40 19.26 16.23 42.43
CA GLY A 40 19.79 15.10 41.67
C GLY A 40 18.87 13.88 41.61
N ALA A 41 18.11 13.56 42.67
CA ALA A 41 17.18 12.43 42.69
C ALA A 41 15.94 12.70 41.83
N ALA A 42 15.42 13.93 41.87
CA ALA A 42 14.32 14.35 41.00
C ALA A 42 14.75 14.43 39.52
N ALA A 43 15.94 14.96 39.24
CA ALA A 43 16.49 15.02 37.88
C ALA A 43 16.77 13.62 37.30
N THR A 44 17.30 12.69 38.10
CA THR A 44 17.52 11.29 37.67
C THR A 44 16.21 10.55 37.46
N ALA A 45 15.19 10.77 38.30
CA ALA A 45 13.85 10.20 38.10
C ALA A 45 13.20 10.72 36.80
N ALA A 46 13.27 12.03 36.53
CA ALA A 46 12.75 12.63 35.30
C ALA A 46 13.51 12.15 34.04
N ALA A 47 14.82 11.94 34.14
CA ALA A 47 15.63 11.38 33.06
C ALA A 47 15.26 9.92 32.77
N ASN A 48 15.02 9.11 33.80
CA ASN A 48 14.57 7.71 33.66
C ASN A 48 13.17 7.64 33.01
N ASP A 49 12.24 8.47 33.47
CA ASP A 49 10.90 8.59 32.90
C ASP A 49 10.93 9.01 31.41
N THR A 50 11.82 9.95 31.05
CA THR A 50 12.04 10.35 29.65
C THR A 50 12.64 9.21 28.81
N LEU A 51 13.63 8.49 29.35
CA LEU A 51 14.22 7.32 28.70
C LEU A 51 13.16 6.23 28.45
N GLN A 52 12.35 5.92 29.46
CA GLN A 52 11.31 4.89 29.36
C GLN A 52 10.26 5.26 28.30
N ARG A 53 9.79 6.52 28.27
CA ARG A 53 8.92 7.00 27.19
C ARG A 53 9.58 6.89 25.82
N GLY A 54 10.86 7.25 25.72
CA GLY A 54 11.64 7.13 24.48
C GLY A 54 11.69 5.68 23.96
N ILE A 55 11.91 4.71 24.86
CA ILE A 55 11.92 3.28 24.52
C ILE A 55 10.54 2.84 24.02
N VAL A 56 9.46 3.19 24.73
CA VAL A 56 8.09 2.82 24.33
C VAL A 56 7.74 3.40 22.96
N ALA A 57 8.02 4.69 22.72
CA ALA A 57 7.78 5.34 21.45
C ALA A 57 8.59 4.69 20.31
N THR A 58 9.87 4.40 20.56
CA THR A 58 10.75 3.76 19.58
C THR A 58 10.28 2.34 19.24
N ASN A 59 9.81 1.58 20.23
CA ASN A 59 9.24 0.26 19.99
C ASN A 59 7.97 0.35 19.12
N GLN A 60 7.08 1.31 19.38
CA GLN A 60 5.90 1.51 18.54
C GLN A 60 6.29 1.88 17.10
N ILE A 61 7.29 2.74 16.91
CA ILE A 61 7.82 3.09 15.59
C ILE A 61 8.36 1.83 14.90
N ALA A 62 9.16 1.02 15.59
CA ALA A 62 9.70 -0.22 15.03
C ALA A 62 8.57 -1.16 14.58
N HIS A 63 7.53 -1.34 15.40
CA HIS A 63 6.34 -2.12 15.02
C HIS A 63 5.64 -1.56 13.78
N ASN A 64 5.43 -0.24 13.71
CA ASN A 64 4.80 0.40 12.56
C ASN A 64 5.64 0.25 11.28
N VAL A 65 6.97 0.38 11.38
CA VAL A 65 7.90 0.18 10.25
C VAL A 65 7.84 -1.26 9.76
N THR A 66 7.90 -2.24 10.67
CA THR A 66 7.76 -3.67 10.31
C THR A 66 6.43 -3.96 9.63
N SER A 67 5.32 -3.44 10.18
CA SER A 67 4.00 -3.58 9.56
C SER A 67 3.94 -2.97 8.17
N THR A 68 4.53 -1.78 7.98
CA THR A 68 4.59 -1.11 6.67
C THR A 68 5.40 -1.92 5.67
N LEU A 69 6.54 -2.47 6.07
CA LEU A 69 7.36 -3.33 5.21
C LEU A 69 6.61 -4.61 4.79
N HIS A 70 5.82 -5.19 5.69
CA HIS A 70 4.99 -6.35 5.38
C HIS A 70 3.93 -6.01 4.31
N ILE A 71 3.25 -4.87 4.46
CA ILE A 71 2.26 -4.38 3.48
C ILE A 71 2.91 -4.17 2.11
N ILE A 72 4.08 -3.53 2.06
CA ILE A 72 4.82 -3.30 0.81
C ILE A 72 5.22 -4.64 0.17
N SER A 73 5.76 -5.56 0.96
CA SER A 73 6.19 -6.88 0.47
C SER A 73 5.03 -7.67 -0.13
N ASP A 74 3.88 -7.67 0.54
CA ASP A 74 2.70 -8.33 0.03
C ASP A 74 2.17 -7.64 -1.24
N LEU A 75 2.16 -6.30 -1.30
CA LEU A 75 1.78 -5.57 -2.52
C LEU A 75 2.68 -5.94 -3.70
N VAL A 76 4.00 -6.00 -3.51
CA VAL A 76 4.94 -6.40 -4.57
C VAL A 76 4.67 -7.83 -5.04
N ARG A 77 4.38 -8.76 -4.12
CA ARG A 77 4.00 -10.12 -4.49
C ARG A 77 2.70 -10.15 -5.30
N ASP A 78 1.68 -9.42 -4.86
CA ASP A 78 0.38 -9.35 -5.53
C ASP A 78 0.51 -8.74 -6.94
N LEU A 79 1.32 -7.68 -7.10
CA LEU A 79 1.63 -7.09 -8.41
C LEU A 79 2.40 -8.04 -9.33
N ASN A 80 3.30 -8.87 -8.79
CA ASN A 80 3.97 -9.91 -9.59
C ASN A 80 2.97 -10.98 -10.08
N THR A 81 1.98 -11.34 -9.26
CA THR A 81 0.88 -12.22 -9.70
C THR A 81 0.07 -11.56 -10.82
N CYS A 82 -0.32 -10.28 -10.67
CA CYS A 82 -0.99 -9.52 -11.73
C CYS A 82 -0.17 -9.45 -13.01
N THR A 83 1.16 -9.32 -12.92
CA THR A 83 2.05 -9.33 -14.08
C THR A 83 1.92 -10.62 -14.87
N VAL A 84 1.78 -11.77 -14.21
CA VAL A 84 1.57 -13.06 -14.88
C VAL A 84 0.21 -13.10 -15.60
N TYR A 85 -0.85 -12.59 -14.99
CA TYR A 85 -2.16 -12.46 -15.64
C TYR A 85 -2.07 -11.59 -16.90
N TYR A 86 -1.44 -10.43 -16.82
CA TYR A 86 -1.26 -9.53 -17.96
C TYR A 86 -0.34 -10.09 -19.04
N MET A 87 0.71 -10.83 -18.69
CA MET A 87 1.54 -11.53 -19.68
C MET A 87 0.74 -12.61 -20.43
N THR A 88 -0.21 -13.26 -19.76
CA THR A 88 -1.09 -14.24 -20.38
C THR A 88 -2.10 -13.55 -21.29
N MET A 89 -2.76 -12.51 -20.79
CA MET A 89 -3.67 -11.66 -21.55
C MET A 89 -3.03 -11.12 -22.83
N ALA A 90 -1.81 -10.58 -22.73
CA ALA A 90 -1.07 -10.05 -23.88
C ALA A 90 -0.83 -11.12 -24.97
N LYS A 91 -0.50 -12.36 -24.59
CA LYS A 91 -0.34 -13.48 -25.53
C LYS A 91 -1.67 -13.85 -26.18
N THR A 92 -2.75 -13.88 -25.40
CA THR A 92 -4.10 -14.19 -25.90
C THR A 92 -4.57 -13.14 -26.89
N VAL A 93 -4.39 -11.85 -26.58
CA VAL A 93 -4.71 -10.72 -27.49
C VAL A 93 -3.87 -10.78 -28.77
N ALA A 94 -2.57 -11.07 -28.66
CA ALA A 94 -1.73 -11.27 -29.85
C ALA A 94 -2.25 -12.42 -30.74
N GLY A 95 -2.64 -13.54 -30.13
CA GLY A 95 -3.26 -14.66 -30.86
C GLY A 95 -4.60 -14.30 -31.49
N ALA A 96 -5.40 -13.43 -30.87
CA ALA A 96 -6.64 -12.92 -31.47
C ALA A 96 -6.35 -12.04 -32.70
N LEU A 97 -5.32 -11.20 -32.64
CA LEU A 97 -4.86 -10.42 -33.79
C LEU A 97 -4.40 -11.30 -34.95
N ASP A 98 -3.66 -12.38 -34.67
CA ASP A 98 -3.24 -13.35 -35.69
C ASP A 98 -4.44 -14.05 -36.35
N ASP A 99 -5.49 -14.34 -35.58
CA ASP A 99 -6.74 -14.89 -36.12
C ASP A 99 -7.49 -13.88 -36.99
N LEU A 100 -7.55 -12.61 -36.58
CA LEU A 100 -8.17 -11.54 -37.36
C LEU A 100 -7.44 -11.33 -38.69
N HIS A 101 -6.11 -11.28 -38.69
CA HIS A 101 -5.32 -11.16 -39.92
C HIS A 101 -5.54 -12.31 -40.90
N ALA A 102 -5.93 -13.49 -40.40
CA ALA A 102 -6.25 -14.66 -41.20
C ALA A 102 -7.75 -14.83 -41.49
N GLY A 103 -8.60 -13.86 -41.12
CA GLY A 103 -10.05 -13.90 -41.34
C GLY A 103 -10.82 -14.88 -40.43
N ARG A 104 -10.21 -15.38 -39.35
CA ARG A 104 -10.81 -16.35 -38.42
C ARG A 104 -11.56 -15.65 -37.28
N LEU A 105 -12.69 -15.03 -37.61
CA LEU A 105 -13.45 -14.17 -36.69
C LEU A 105 -13.92 -14.85 -35.39
N VAL A 106 -14.40 -16.10 -35.48
CA VAL A 106 -14.86 -16.87 -34.31
C VAL A 106 -13.70 -17.11 -33.35
N ASN A 107 -12.57 -17.61 -33.85
CA ASN A 107 -11.38 -17.87 -33.03
C ASN A 107 -10.83 -16.60 -32.35
N ALA A 108 -10.87 -15.46 -33.04
CA ALA A 108 -10.49 -14.17 -32.47
C ALA A 108 -11.43 -13.75 -31.33
N THR A 109 -12.74 -13.93 -31.53
CA THR A 109 -13.77 -13.59 -30.52
C THR A 109 -13.64 -14.47 -29.28
N ASP A 110 -13.40 -15.78 -29.45
CA ASP A 110 -13.17 -16.71 -28.35
C ASP A 110 -11.93 -16.30 -27.54
N LYS A 111 -10.81 -15.99 -28.20
CA LYS A 111 -9.60 -15.53 -27.51
C LYS A 111 -9.81 -14.20 -26.78
N LEU A 112 -10.51 -13.25 -27.37
CA LEU A 112 -10.82 -12.00 -26.67
C LEU A 112 -11.72 -12.25 -25.45
N SER A 113 -12.65 -13.20 -25.53
CA SER A 113 -13.47 -13.60 -24.38
C SER A 113 -12.60 -14.21 -23.26
N ASP A 114 -11.61 -15.04 -23.62
CA ASP A 114 -10.65 -15.58 -22.64
C ASP A 114 -9.77 -14.50 -22.00
N ALA A 115 -9.54 -13.37 -22.68
CA ALA A 115 -8.75 -12.26 -22.16
C ALA A 115 -9.47 -11.42 -21.10
N LEU A 116 -10.81 -11.51 -21.00
CA LEU A 116 -11.63 -10.70 -20.07
C LEU A 116 -11.35 -10.98 -18.59
N GLY A 117 -10.95 -12.20 -18.24
CA GLY A 117 -10.77 -12.57 -16.82
C GLY A 117 -9.57 -11.91 -16.15
N ALA A 118 -8.52 -11.60 -16.91
CA ALA A 118 -7.24 -11.20 -16.35
C ALA A 118 -7.26 -9.89 -15.54
N PRO A 119 -7.93 -8.79 -15.99
CA PRO A 119 -8.06 -7.58 -15.19
C PRO A 119 -8.80 -7.81 -13.87
N GLY A 120 -9.96 -8.48 -13.91
CA GLY A 120 -10.75 -8.77 -12.71
C GLY A 120 -10.04 -9.70 -11.71
N ASP A 121 -9.32 -10.71 -12.20
CA ASP A 121 -8.50 -11.59 -11.36
C ASP A 121 -7.38 -10.80 -10.66
N CYS A 122 -6.79 -9.81 -11.32
CA CYS A 122 -5.81 -8.93 -10.72
C CYS A 122 -6.43 -8.05 -9.61
N ASP A 123 -7.61 -7.45 -9.85
CA ASP A 123 -8.36 -6.70 -8.83
C ASP A 123 -8.65 -7.56 -7.59
N ILE A 124 -9.08 -8.81 -7.77
CA ILE A 124 -9.36 -9.75 -6.66
C ILE A 124 -8.09 -9.95 -5.82
N VAL A 125 -6.95 -10.20 -6.47
CA VAL A 125 -5.66 -10.41 -5.81
C VAL A 125 -5.24 -9.16 -5.05
N LEU A 126 -5.28 -7.98 -5.66
CA LEU A 126 -4.85 -6.71 -5.08
C LEU A 126 -5.74 -6.28 -3.90
N ASN A 127 -7.06 -6.38 -4.07
CA ASN A 127 -8.02 -6.10 -3.00
C ASN A 127 -8.02 -7.16 -1.89
N GLY A 128 -7.44 -8.33 -2.14
CA GLY A 128 -7.32 -9.37 -1.12
C GLY A 128 -8.66 -9.98 -0.74
N VAL A 129 -9.58 -10.07 -1.71
CA VAL A 129 -10.94 -10.59 -1.49
C VAL A 129 -10.83 -11.99 -0.90
N GLY A 130 -11.46 -12.22 0.26
CA GLY A 130 -11.42 -13.49 0.97
C GLY A 130 -10.20 -13.73 1.87
N VAL A 131 -9.27 -12.78 2.00
CA VAL A 131 -8.08 -12.90 2.86
C VAL A 131 -8.26 -12.08 4.14
N ILE A 132 -8.35 -12.76 5.29
CA ILE A 132 -8.48 -12.11 6.60
C ILE A 132 -7.21 -11.33 6.94
N GLY A 133 -7.37 -10.06 7.36
CA GLY A 133 -6.26 -9.20 7.77
C GLY A 133 -5.49 -8.53 6.63
N LYS A 134 -5.88 -8.76 5.37
CA LYS A 134 -5.29 -8.06 4.23
C LYS A 134 -5.93 -6.67 4.09
N VAL A 135 -5.08 -5.64 4.05
CA VAL A 135 -5.49 -4.28 3.72
C VAL A 135 -5.73 -4.21 2.21
N ALA A 136 -6.97 -3.93 1.79
CA ALA A 136 -7.32 -3.74 0.38
C ALA A 136 -6.51 -2.58 -0.20
N ARG A 137 -5.85 -2.82 -1.34
CA ARG A 137 -4.97 -1.87 -2.00
C ARG A 137 -4.83 -2.26 -3.46
N ASP A 138 -5.23 -1.36 -4.34
CA ASP A 138 -5.23 -1.62 -5.76
C ASP A 138 -4.72 -0.38 -6.50
N PRO A 139 -3.41 -0.31 -6.75
CA PRO A 139 -2.81 0.85 -7.39
C PRO A 139 -3.05 0.88 -8.92
N ILE A 140 -3.62 -0.17 -9.51
CA ILE A 140 -3.83 -0.28 -10.97
C ILE A 140 -5.29 -0.55 -11.36
N ARG A 141 -6.23 -0.28 -10.44
CA ARG A 141 -7.66 -0.53 -10.65
C ARG A 141 -8.20 0.19 -11.88
N GLN A 142 -7.77 1.42 -12.11
CA GLN A 142 -8.21 2.19 -13.27
C GLN A 142 -7.78 1.50 -14.57
N GLU A 143 -6.52 1.07 -14.64
CA GLU A 143 -5.98 0.34 -15.78
C GLU A 143 -6.70 -1.01 -15.98
N ASN A 144 -7.05 -1.71 -14.90
CA ASN A 144 -7.82 -2.94 -14.96
C ASN A 144 -9.24 -2.69 -15.53
N ASP A 145 -9.96 -1.69 -15.02
CA ASP A 145 -11.28 -1.27 -15.50
C ASP A 145 -11.24 -0.87 -16.99
N GLU A 146 -10.20 -0.16 -17.42
CA GLU A 146 -10.02 0.28 -18.80
C GLU A 146 -9.72 -0.89 -19.74
N ASN A 147 -8.85 -1.81 -19.34
CA ASN A 147 -8.51 -2.99 -20.13
C ASN A 147 -9.72 -3.92 -20.32
N GLU A 148 -10.51 -4.15 -19.27
CA GLU A 148 -11.75 -4.93 -19.37
C GLU A 148 -12.72 -4.30 -20.37
N LYS A 149 -12.96 -2.99 -20.28
CA LYS A 149 -13.83 -2.26 -21.22
C LYS A 149 -13.37 -2.36 -22.67
N LEU A 150 -12.06 -2.26 -22.91
CA LEU A 150 -11.50 -2.34 -24.26
C LEU A 150 -11.68 -3.74 -24.87
N VAL A 151 -11.50 -4.80 -24.08
CA VAL A 151 -11.74 -6.17 -24.54
C VAL A 151 -13.23 -6.39 -24.81
N HIS A 152 -14.12 -5.92 -23.93
CA HIS A 152 -15.57 -5.96 -24.17
C HIS A 152 -15.96 -5.26 -25.47
N LEU A 153 -15.45 -4.05 -25.69
CA LEU A 153 -15.69 -3.29 -26.92
C LEU A 153 -15.22 -4.06 -28.16
N ALA A 154 -14.04 -4.70 -28.08
CA ALA A 154 -13.54 -5.51 -29.18
C ALA A 154 -14.47 -6.69 -29.49
N ILE A 155 -14.96 -7.41 -28.47
CA ILE A 155 -15.91 -8.52 -28.64
C ILE A 155 -17.20 -8.04 -29.28
N ASP A 156 -17.77 -6.92 -28.80
CA ASP A 156 -19.03 -6.37 -29.33
C ASP A 156 -18.90 -5.95 -30.81
N ILE A 157 -17.72 -5.48 -31.23
CA ILE A 157 -17.44 -5.17 -32.64
C ILE A 157 -17.39 -6.46 -33.49
N LEU A 158 -16.77 -7.52 -32.99
CA LEU A 158 -16.61 -8.77 -33.74
C LEU A 158 -17.87 -9.65 -33.74
N ASN A 159 -18.71 -9.51 -32.72
CA ASN A 159 -19.95 -10.25 -32.56
C ASN A 159 -21.09 -9.32 -32.11
N PRO A 160 -21.57 -8.45 -33.02
CA PRO A 160 -22.57 -7.44 -32.67
C PRO A 160 -23.88 -8.10 -32.21
N PRO A 161 -24.56 -7.52 -31.20
CA PRO A 161 -25.86 -8.01 -30.76
C PRO A 161 -26.84 -8.01 -31.94
N ARG A 162 -27.57 -9.11 -32.10
CA ARG A 162 -28.61 -9.22 -33.13
C ARG A 162 -29.74 -8.24 -32.80
N SER A 163 -30.11 -7.41 -33.78
CA SER A 163 -31.27 -6.50 -33.71
C SER A 163 -32.59 -7.23 -33.94
#